data_AF-A0A971HKF5-F1
#
_entry.id   AF-A0A971HKF5-F1
#
_cell.length_a   1.000
_cell.length_b   1.000
_cell.length_c   1.000
_cell.angle_alpha   90.00
_cell.angle_beta   90.00
_cell.angle_gamma   90.00
#
_symmetry.space_group_name_H-M   'P 1'
#
loop_
_entity.id
_entity.type
_entity.pdbx_description
1 polymer ?
#
loop_
_entity_poly.entity_id
_entity_poly.type
_entity_poly.pdbx_seq_one_letter_code
_entity_poly.pdbx_strand_id
1 'polypeptide(L)'
;KQALNITSENDYGFKIKGLNVEENTSNDEEEFEILSFDNKLYIYYSNTYYELEVNKLGYKSSNTYYKVNLLEEKYISNINLELKAFNNNIKTNIENNTYDIYIVGYEEIINGDIIHLIVKESFGGVNSEITTKTIVFAFNKNTGEKVNLKAYIEHINEDYDDIIDKYETNREKIFEESIMGIITKYETSPDLVYYAKDNKLYISCGTDSYGILFAEVNIGGE
;
A
#
# COMPACT_ATOMS: atom_id res chain seq x y z
N LYS A 1 -32.82 -15.98 8.15
CA LYS A 1 -31.88 -15.22 7.30
C LYS A 1 -30.82 -14.66 8.23
N GLN A 2 -29.67 -15.33 8.33
CA GLN A 2 -28.54 -14.89 9.13
C GLN A 2 -27.95 -13.63 8.50
N ALA A 3 -27.71 -12.61 9.33
CA ALA A 3 -26.97 -11.43 8.94
C ALA A 3 -25.53 -11.84 8.66
N LEU A 4 -25.08 -11.55 7.45
CA LEU A 4 -23.67 -11.63 7.07
C LEU A 4 -22.92 -10.59 7.89
N ASN A 5 -22.15 -11.04 8.89
CA ASN A 5 -21.06 -10.26 9.46
C ASN A 5 -19.94 -10.21 8.43
N ILE A 6 -20.08 -9.34 7.44
CA ILE A 6 -18.94 -8.86 6.66
C ILE A 6 -18.43 -7.67 7.46
N THR A 7 -17.45 -7.90 8.33
CA THR A 7 -16.57 -6.80 8.71
C THR A 7 -15.81 -6.46 7.45
N SER A 8 -16.29 -5.44 6.72
CA SER A 8 -15.41 -4.65 5.89
C SER A 8 -14.41 -4.01 6.83
N GLU A 9 -13.36 -4.74 7.18
CA GLU A 9 -12.04 -4.11 7.32
C GLU A 9 -11.67 -3.61 5.92
N ASN A 10 -12.43 -2.60 5.45
CA ASN A 10 -11.99 -1.72 4.41
C ASN A 10 -10.63 -1.26 4.90
N ASP A 11 -9.60 -1.54 4.12
CA ASP A 11 -8.24 -1.10 4.37
C ASP A 11 -8.22 0.42 4.16
N TYR A 12 -8.82 1.13 5.13
CA TYR A 12 -8.93 2.58 5.19
C TYR A 12 -7.52 3.15 5.04
N GLY A 13 -7.38 4.14 4.16
CA GLY A 13 -6.12 4.84 3.94
C GLY A 13 -5.35 5.15 5.22
N PHE A 14 -4.02 5.17 5.11
CA PHE A 14 -3.10 5.30 6.26
C PHE A 14 -3.56 6.33 7.29
N LYS A 15 -3.84 5.87 8.52
CA LYS A 15 -4.13 6.74 9.66
C LYS A 15 -2.83 7.43 10.10
N ILE A 16 -2.71 8.73 9.87
CA ILE A 16 -1.53 9.51 10.27
C ILE A 16 -1.65 9.93 11.74
N LYS A 17 -0.61 9.64 12.52
CA LYS A 17 -0.50 9.97 13.94
C LYS A 17 -0.57 11.50 14.14
N GLY A 18 -1.56 11.99 14.88
CA GLY A 18 -1.69 13.40 15.28
C GLY A 18 -2.87 14.20 14.70
N LEU A 19 -3.78 13.57 13.96
CA LEU A 19 -4.99 14.19 13.40
C LEU A 19 -6.26 13.66 14.08
N ASN A 20 -7.04 14.56 14.68
CA ASN A 20 -8.46 14.33 15.02
C ASN A 20 -9.28 15.02 13.94
N VAL A 21 -9.94 14.27 13.07
CA VAL A 21 -10.94 14.80 12.13
C VAL A 21 -12.24 14.07 12.46
N GLU A 22 -13.29 14.81 12.81
CA GLU A 22 -14.62 14.25 13.05
C GLU A 22 -15.18 13.70 11.73
N GLU A 23 -15.65 12.45 11.77
CA GLU A 23 -16.28 11.75 10.66
C GLU A 23 -17.55 12.51 10.22
N ASN A 24 -17.55 13.04 9.00
CA ASN A 24 -18.80 13.30 8.29
C ASN A 24 -18.91 12.29 7.16
N THR A 25 -19.79 11.31 7.37
CA THR A 25 -20.13 10.27 6.41
C THR A 25 -21.16 10.82 5.41
N SER A 26 -20.73 11.14 4.19
CA SER A 26 -21.61 11.10 3.02
C SER A 26 -21.30 9.82 2.24
N ASN A 27 -22.39 9.18 1.81
CA ASN A 27 -22.45 7.77 1.44
C ASN A 27 -22.57 7.60 -0.08
N ASP A 28 -21.95 8.49 -0.86
CA ASP A 28 -22.10 8.51 -2.31
C ASP A 28 -20.74 8.31 -3.00
N GLU A 29 -20.77 7.35 -3.92
CA GLU A 29 -19.80 6.92 -4.94
C GLU A 29 -18.57 7.82 -5.15
N GLU A 30 -17.37 7.26 -4.98
CA GLU A 30 -16.04 7.58 -5.58
C GLU A 30 -15.73 9.01 -6.12
N GLU A 31 -16.38 10.07 -5.64
CA GLU A 31 -16.13 11.42 -6.12
C GLU A 31 -14.93 12.04 -5.38
N PHE A 32 -13.89 12.34 -6.15
CA PHE A 32 -12.72 13.08 -5.70
C PHE A 32 -13.14 14.49 -5.28
N GLU A 33 -13.24 14.71 -3.97
CA GLU A 33 -13.49 16.05 -3.43
C GLU A 33 -12.17 16.74 -3.05
N ILE A 34 -11.88 17.87 -3.70
CA ILE A 34 -10.87 18.81 -3.23
C ILE A 34 -11.58 19.86 -2.38
N LEU A 35 -11.30 19.84 -1.07
CA LEU A 35 -11.85 20.81 -0.13
C LEU A 35 -10.79 21.85 0.22
N SER A 36 -11.19 23.11 0.27
CA SER A 36 -10.39 24.17 0.89
C SER A 36 -10.99 24.53 2.23
N PHE A 37 -10.19 24.38 3.29
CA PHE A 37 -10.56 24.74 4.65
C PHE A 37 -9.37 25.44 5.32
N ASP A 38 -9.59 26.57 5.98
CA ASP A 38 -8.56 27.35 6.68
C ASP A 38 -7.26 27.59 5.88
N ASN A 39 -7.38 27.98 4.60
CA ASN A 39 -6.26 28.19 3.66
C ASN A 39 -5.40 26.96 3.37
N LYS A 40 -5.87 25.76 3.75
CA LYS A 40 -5.28 24.48 3.38
C LYS A 40 -6.14 23.79 2.33
N LEU A 41 -5.52 22.95 1.52
CA LEU A 41 -6.21 22.10 0.55
C LEU A 41 -6.18 20.67 1.05
N TYR A 42 -7.31 19.97 0.89
CA TYR A 42 -7.46 18.57 1.24
C TYR A 42 -8.00 17.82 0.03
N ILE A 43 -7.49 16.62 -0.23
CA ILE A 43 -8.10 15.69 -1.17
C ILE A 43 -8.74 14.54 -0.40
N TYR A 44 -9.99 14.23 -0.70
CA TYR A 44 -10.65 13.01 -0.27
C TYR A 44 -10.33 11.88 -1.24
N TYR A 45 -9.72 10.81 -0.76
CA TYR A 45 -9.42 9.63 -1.55
C TYR A 45 -9.41 8.39 -0.66
N SER A 46 -10.00 7.27 -1.12
CA SER A 46 -10.07 5.99 -0.39
C SER A 46 -10.55 6.18 1.07
N ASN A 47 -11.68 6.88 1.22
CA ASN A 47 -12.31 7.21 2.50
C ASN A 47 -11.42 8.00 3.48
N THR A 48 -10.38 8.69 2.98
CA THR A 48 -9.41 9.41 3.81
C THR A 48 -9.15 10.81 3.25
N TYR A 49 -9.13 11.83 4.12
CA TYR A 49 -8.69 13.18 3.76
C TYR A 49 -7.18 13.34 3.89
N TYR A 50 -6.55 13.82 2.83
CA TYR A 50 -5.12 14.11 2.78
C TYR A 50 -4.90 15.61 2.67
N GLU A 51 -4.35 16.23 3.73
CA GLU A 51 -3.82 17.60 3.63
C GLU A 51 -2.75 17.65 2.53
N LEU A 52 -2.97 18.50 1.54
CA LEU A 52 -2.10 18.73 0.41
C LEU A 52 -1.15 19.87 0.75
N GLU A 53 0.14 19.69 0.45
CA GLU A 53 1.09 20.78 0.55
C GLU A 53 1.02 21.61 -0.74
N VAL A 54 0.51 22.85 -0.67
CA VAL A 54 0.50 23.74 -1.85
C VAL A 54 1.92 24.26 -2.09
N ASN A 55 2.48 23.97 -3.27
CA ASN A 55 3.72 24.57 -3.80
C ASN A 55 4.95 24.64 -2.87
N LYS A 56 5.75 23.57 -2.83
CA LYS A 56 7.19 23.65 -2.57
C LYS A 56 7.88 24.02 -3.89
N LEU A 57 8.65 25.11 -3.85
CA LEU A 57 9.49 25.60 -4.95
C LEU A 57 10.29 24.43 -5.55
N GLY A 58 9.98 24.05 -6.81
CA GLY A 58 10.67 22.95 -7.51
C GLY A 58 9.78 22.10 -8.43
N TYR A 59 8.46 22.10 -8.22
CA TYR A 59 7.51 21.30 -9.02
C TYR A 59 6.88 22.11 -10.17
N LYS A 60 6.70 21.48 -11.33
CA LYS A 60 6.57 22.16 -12.64
C LYS A 60 5.17 22.71 -12.98
N SER A 61 4.11 22.23 -12.36
CA SER A 61 2.72 22.53 -12.72
C SER A 61 1.99 23.27 -11.59
N SER A 62 1.34 24.38 -11.94
CA SER A 62 0.54 25.19 -11.01
C SER A 62 -0.78 24.53 -10.57
N ASN A 63 -1.14 23.41 -11.19
CA ASN A 63 -2.39 22.68 -10.95
C ASN A 63 -2.15 21.27 -10.38
N THR A 64 -0.94 20.99 -9.87
CA THR A 64 -0.59 19.67 -9.32
C THR A 64 -0.73 19.65 -7.79
N TYR A 65 -1.53 18.70 -7.31
CA TYR A 65 -1.77 18.39 -5.91
C TYR A 65 -0.91 17.21 -5.47
N TYR A 66 -0.13 17.38 -4.40
CA TYR A 66 0.73 16.32 -3.90
C TYR A 66 0.67 16.18 -2.39
N LYS A 67 0.81 14.92 -1.94
CA LYS A 67 1.13 14.58 -0.56
C LYS A 67 2.16 13.46 -0.59
N VAL A 68 3.38 13.80 -0.17
CA VAL A 68 4.53 12.91 -0.36
C VAL A 68 5.21 12.69 0.98
N ASN A 69 4.95 11.52 1.56
CA ASN A 69 5.68 11.03 2.72
C ASN A 69 6.79 10.10 2.19
N LEU A 70 8.00 10.66 2.03
CA LEU A 70 9.15 9.88 1.57
C LEU A 70 9.66 8.95 2.67
N LEU A 71 10.26 7.83 2.26
CA LEU A 71 10.83 6.84 3.16
C LEU A 71 12.01 7.45 3.95
N GLU A 72 12.05 7.19 5.26
CA GLU A 72 13.14 7.63 6.14
C GLU A 72 14.42 6.84 5.91
N GLU A 73 15.56 7.54 5.79
CA GLU A 73 16.90 6.94 5.67
C GLU A 73 17.49 6.62 7.07
N LYS A 74 16.82 5.76 7.85
CA LYS A 74 17.19 5.41 9.24
C LYS A 74 17.69 3.97 9.43
N TYR A 75 17.75 3.19 8.36
CA TYR A 75 18.09 1.76 8.40
C TYR A 75 19.58 1.51 8.11
N ILE A 76 19.96 0.24 7.92
CA ILE A 76 21.32 -0.14 7.52
C ILE A 76 21.66 0.46 6.15
N SER A 77 22.94 0.77 5.94
CA SER A 77 23.43 1.56 4.81
C SER A 77 22.98 1.05 3.43
N ASN A 78 22.97 -0.26 3.22
CA ASN A 78 22.52 -0.86 1.96
C ASN A 78 21.03 -0.62 1.71
N ILE A 79 20.18 -0.77 2.74
CA ILE A 79 18.75 -0.45 2.65
C ILE A 79 18.56 1.05 2.38
N ASN A 80 19.24 1.93 3.13
CA ASN A 80 19.11 3.38 2.92
C ASN A 80 19.50 3.81 1.50
N LEU A 81 20.50 3.17 0.88
CA LEU A 81 20.86 3.44 -0.52
C LEU A 81 19.71 3.10 -1.47
N GLU A 82 19.02 1.98 -1.25
CA GLU A 82 17.85 1.61 -2.05
C GLU A 82 16.68 2.57 -1.81
N LEU A 83 16.38 2.91 -0.55
CA LEU A 83 15.30 3.85 -0.21
C LEU A 83 15.57 5.24 -0.80
N LYS A 84 16.84 5.67 -0.82
CA LYS A 84 17.25 6.91 -1.45
C LYS A 84 17.07 6.88 -2.97
N ALA A 85 17.43 5.77 -3.62
CA ALA A 85 17.20 5.60 -5.05
C ALA A 85 15.70 5.62 -5.37
N PHE A 86 14.89 4.95 -4.56
CA PHE A 86 13.42 4.96 -4.66
C PHE A 86 12.83 6.36 -4.47
N ASN A 87 13.22 7.06 -3.40
CA ASN A 87 12.80 8.44 -3.12
C ASN A 87 13.22 9.40 -4.25
N ASN A 88 14.39 9.21 -4.86
CA ASN A 88 14.83 10.02 -6.00
C ASN A 88 13.98 9.74 -7.25
N ASN A 89 13.59 8.49 -7.48
CA ASN A 89 12.65 8.14 -8.56
C ASN A 89 11.30 8.84 -8.36
N ILE A 90 10.73 8.78 -7.14
CA ILE A 90 9.51 9.52 -6.79
C ILE A 90 9.65 11.02 -7.11
N LYS A 91 10.72 11.66 -6.64
CA LYS A 91 10.97 13.09 -6.90
C LYS A 91 11.05 13.37 -8.40
N THR A 92 11.76 12.53 -9.14
CA THR A 92 11.92 12.65 -10.60
C THR A 92 10.59 12.49 -11.31
N ASN A 93 9.74 11.56 -10.86
CA ASN A 93 8.40 11.38 -11.39
C ASN A 93 7.56 12.61 -11.11
N ILE A 94 7.54 13.16 -9.90
CA ILE A 94 6.79 14.39 -9.59
C ILE A 94 7.29 15.58 -10.42
N GLU A 95 8.61 15.76 -10.56
CA GLU A 95 9.21 16.85 -11.32
C GLU A 95 8.90 16.78 -12.82
N ASN A 96 8.78 15.57 -13.37
CA ASN A 96 8.57 15.33 -14.80
C ASN A 96 7.12 14.95 -15.17
N ASN A 97 6.26 14.68 -14.19
CA ASN A 97 4.93 14.14 -14.45
C ASN A 97 3.97 15.18 -15.03
N THR A 98 3.07 14.67 -15.85
CA THR A 98 1.91 15.39 -16.39
C THR A 98 0.66 15.18 -15.53
N TYR A 99 0.75 14.42 -14.43
CA TYR A 99 -0.38 14.14 -13.55
C TYR A 99 -0.68 15.32 -12.62
N ASP A 100 -1.98 15.56 -12.44
CA ASP A 100 -2.49 16.61 -11.56
C ASP A 100 -2.51 16.15 -10.10
N ILE A 101 -2.50 14.83 -9.84
CA ILE A 101 -2.52 14.24 -8.50
C ILE A 101 -1.38 13.26 -8.35
N TYR A 102 -0.63 13.39 -7.25
CA TYR A 102 0.43 12.45 -6.88
C TYR A 102 0.53 12.29 -5.36
N ILE A 103 0.18 11.10 -4.86
CA ILE A 103 0.18 10.77 -3.43
C ILE A 103 1.14 9.61 -3.20
N VAL A 104 2.03 9.77 -2.21
CA VAL A 104 2.89 8.68 -1.73
C VAL A 104 2.80 8.62 -0.22
N GLY A 105 2.50 7.43 0.29
CA GLY A 105 2.53 7.10 1.71
C GLY A 105 3.24 5.77 1.93
N TYR A 106 3.70 5.56 3.16
CA TYR A 106 4.23 4.27 3.57
C TYR A 106 3.80 3.90 4.98
N GLU A 107 3.73 2.60 5.24
CA GLU A 107 3.58 1.99 6.55
C GLU A 107 4.79 1.12 6.85
N GLU A 108 5.22 1.15 8.10
CA GLU A 108 6.30 0.32 8.63
C GLU A 108 5.69 -0.70 9.58
N ILE A 109 5.90 -1.98 9.30
CA ILE A 109 5.51 -3.08 10.17
C ILE A 109 6.75 -3.85 10.58
N ILE A 110 6.93 -4.01 11.89
CA ILE A 110 8.06 -4.74 12.46
C ILE A 110 7.53 -6.08 12.97
N ASN A 111 8.03 -7.18 12.39
CA ASN A 111 7.72 -8.53 12.85
C ASN A 111 9.02 -9.28 13.17
N GLY A 112 9.31 -9.42 14.46
CA GLY A 112 10.59 -9.96 14.93
C GLY A 112 11.77 -9.14 14.43
N ASP A 113 12.66 -9.78 13.67
CA ASP A 113 13.83 -9.12 13.06
C ASP A 113 13.58 -8.64 11.63
N ILE A 114 12.38 -8.85 11.08
CA ILE A 114 12.02 -8.42 9.73
C ILE A 114 11.22 -7.12 9.79
N ILE A 115 11.60 -6.16 8.95
CA ILE A 115 10.85 -4.94 8.69
C ILE A 115 10.16 -5.09 7.33
N HIS A 116 8.87 -4.79 7.30
CA HIS A 116 8.08 -4.63 6.09
C HIS A 116 7.79 -3.13 5.91
N LEU A 117 8.31 -2.53 4.85
CA LEU A 117 7.93 -1.18 4.42
C LEU A 117 6.97 -1.30 3.25
N ILE A 118 5.72 -0.96 3.48
CA ILE A 118 4.65 -1.01 2.49
C ILE A 118 4.45 0.40 1.97
N VAL A 119 4.81 0.63 0.71
CA VAL A 119 4.64 1.92 0.04
C VAL A 119 3.43 1.84 -0.87
N LYS A 120 2.50 2.78 -0.74
CA LYS A 120 1.42 2.99 -1.71
C LYS A 120 1.68 4.30 -2.44
N GLU A 121 1.72 4.22 -3.77
CA GLU A 121 1.88 5.33 -4.70
C GLU A 121 0.60 5.43 -5.53
N SER A 122 -0.08 6.57 -5.51
CA SER A 122 -1.30 6.83 -6.27
C SER A 122 -1.13 8.07 -7.12
N PHE A 123 -1.42 7.98 -8.42
CA PHE A 123 -1.26 9.09 -9.35
C PHE A 123 -2.27 9.08 -10.50
N GLY A 124 -2.62 10.26 -11.01
CA GLY A 124 -3.51 10.44 -12.15
C GLY A 124 -3.98 11.88 -12.32
N GLY A 125 -5.01 12.09 -13.14
CA GLY A 125 -5.63 13.41 -13.36
C GLY A 125 -6.83 13.65 -12.45
N VAL A 126 -7.19 14.92 -12.24
CA VAL A 126 -8.33 15.33 -11.38
C VAL A 126 -9.68 14.77 -11.87
N ASN A 127 -9.80 14.46 -13.17
CA ASN A 127 -11.01 13.90 -13.79
C ASN A 127 -10.73 12.57 -14.48
N SER A 128 -9.70 11.83 -14.07
CA SER A 128 -9.36 10.53 -14.65
C SER A 128 -9.24 9.45 -13.58
N GLU A 129 -9.18 8.20 -14.04
CA GLU A 129 -8.81 7.08 -13.18
C GLU A 129 -7.46 7.35 -12.50
N ILE A 130 -7.38 7.04 -11.20
CA ILE A 130 -6.13 7.06 -10.43
C ILE A 130 -5.51 5.67 -10.52
N THR A 131 -4.30 5.62 -11.05
CA THR A 131 -3.50 4.40 -10.96
C THR A 131 -2.89 4.32 -9.57
N THR A 132 -3.08 3.19 -8.90
CA THR A 132 -2.42 2.90 -7.63
C THR A 132 -1.42 1.77 -7.79
N LYS A 133 -0.25 1.94 -7.17
CA LYS A 133 0.82 0.96 -7.10
C LYS A 133 1.15 0.70 -5.64
N THR A 134 1.36 -0.57 -5.31
CA THR A 134 1.88 -0.98 -4.00
C THR A 134 3.25 -1.61 -4.20
N ILE A 135 4.20 -1.23 -3.35
CA ILE A 135 5.56 -1.75 -3.35
C ILE A 135 5.87 -2.16 -1.91
N VAL A 136 6.46 -3.35 -1.72
CA VAL A 136 6.86 -3.80 -0.39
C VAL A 136 8.36 -4.07 -0.37
N PHE A 137 9.03 -3.50 0.62
CA PHE A 137 10.40 -3.85 0.99
C PHE A 137 10.35 -4.71 2.25
N ALA A 138 10.73 -5.98 2.14
CA ALA A 138 10.90 -6.87 3.28
C ALA A 138 12.39 -7.16 3.48
N PHE A 139 12.92 -6.82 4.66
CA PHE A 139 14.34 -6.99 4.96
C PHE A 139 14.61 -7.24 6.44
N ASN A 140 15.71 -7.93 6.73
CA ASN A 140 16.17 -8.13 8.10
C ASN A 140 16.77 -6.82 8.66
N LYS A 141 16.28 -6.34 9.80
CA LYS A 141 16.68 -5.06 10.40
C LYS A 141 18.12 -5.03 10.91
N ASN A 142 18.72 -6.20 11.14
CA ASN A 142 20.07 -6.36 11.68
C ASN A 142 21.12 -6.57 10.59
N THR A 143 20.77 -7.21 9.47
CA THR A 143 21.70 -7.48 8.36
C THR A 143 21.46 -6.60 7.14
N GLY A 144 20.24 -6.05 6.98
CA GLY A 144 19.82 -5.33 5.79
C GLY A 144 19.59 -6.25 4.58
N GLU A 145 19.59 -7.57 4.78
CA GLU A 145 19.34 -8.52 3.69
C GLU A 145 17.84 -8.56 3.36
N LYS A 146 17.52 -8.55 2.07
CA LYS A 146 16.14 -8.73 1.61
C LYS A 146 15.66 -10.13 1.93
N VAL A 147 14.42 -10.23 2.38
CA VAL A 147 13.79 -11.48 2.76
C VAL A 147 12.61 -11.71 1.84
N ASN A 148 12.70 -12.73 0.99
CA ASN A 148 11.58 -13.15 0.15
C ASN A 148 10.55 -13.95 0.97
N LEU A 149 9.41 -14.29 0.35
CA LEU A 149 8.30 -14.95 1.04
C LEU A 149 8.73 -16.27 1.70
N LYS A 150 9.50 -17.09 0.98
CA LYS A 150 9.97 -18.38 1.50
C LYS A 150 10.88 -18.22 2.71
N ALA A 151 11.90 -17.37 2.61
CA ALA A 151 12.82 -17.12 3.71
C ALA A 151 12.09 -16.53 4.93
N TYR A 152 11.03 -15.74 4.72
CA TYR A 152 10.20 -15.22 5.80
C TYR A 152 9.37 -16.32 6.49
N ILE A 153 8.71 -17.19 5.72
CA ILE A 153 7.93 -18.31 6.27
C ILE A 153 8.84 -19.25 7.10
N GLU A 154 10.03 -19.56 6.58
CA GLU A 154 11.04 -20.32 7.32
C GLU A 154 11.52 -19.58 8.58
N HIS A 155 11.67 -18.26 8.53
CA HIS A 155 12.06 -17.43 9.68
C HIS A 155 11.04 -17.48 10.83
N ILE A 156 9.74 -17.51 10.50
CA ILE A 156 8.67 -17.63 11.50
C ILE A 156 8.39 -19.08 11.94
N ASN A 157 9.19 -20.04 11.48
CA ASN A 157 9.06 -21.48 11.75
C ASN A 157 7.72 -22.08 11.33
N GLU A 158 7.14 -21.56 10.24
CA GLU A 158 5.97 -22.14 9.59
C GLU A 158 6.43 -23.02 8.41
N ASP A 159 5.61 -24.02 8.05
CA ASP A 159 5.89 -24.85 6.88
C ASP A 159 5.50 -24.09 5.59
N TYR A 160 6.43 -24.02 4.64
CA TYR A 160 6.23 -23.26 3.41
C TYR A 160 5.10 -23.83 2.56
N ASP A 161 5.03 -25.15 2.41
CA ASP A 161 4.04 -25.79 1.56
C ASP A 161 2.64 -25.65 2.18
N ASP A 162 2.51 -25.80 3.50
CA ASP A 162 1.26 -25.56 4.23
C ASP A 162 0.75 -24.11 4.07
N ILE A 163 1.65 -23.12 4.09
CA ILE A 163 1.29 -21.71 3.87
C ILE A 163 0.85 -21.47 2.42
N ILE A 164 1.53 -22.07 1.46
CA ILE A 164 1.17 -21.95 0.04
C ILE A 164 -0.18 -22.61 -0.25
N ASP A 165 -0.51 -23.76 0.36
CA ASP A 165 -1.82 -24.40 0.19
C ASP A 165 -2.98 -23.52 0.73
N LYS A 166 -2.78 -22.89 1.89
CA LYS A 166 -3.73 -21.91 2.46
C LYS A 166 -3.87 -20.68 1.55
N TYR A 167 -2.75 -20.18 1.04
CA TYR A 167 -2.70 -19.07 0.09
C TYR A 167 -3.47 -19.38 -1.19
N GLU A 168 -3.26 -20.53 -1.82
CA GLU A 168 -3.96 -20.91 -3.06
C GLU A 168 -5.47 -20.98 -2.84
N THR A 169 -5.88 -21.60 -1.72
CA THR A 169 -7.31 -21.67 -1.35
C THR A 169 -7.94 -20.27 -1.22
N ASN A 170 -7.24 -19.32 -0.61
CA ASN A 170 -7.75 -17.96 -0.44
C ASN A 170 -7.65 -17.12 -1.72
N ARG A 171 -6.62 -17.33 -2.52
CA ARG A 171 -6.44 -16.73 -3.86
C ARG A 171 -7.57 -17.15 -4.80
N GLU A 172 -7.96 -18.42 -4.81
CA GLU A 172 -9.08 -18.90 -5.64
C GLU A 172 -10.39 -18.21 -5.24
N LYS A 173 -10.71 -18.13 -3.95
CA LYS A 173 -11.90 -17.41 -3.45
C LYS A 173 -11.93 -15.95 -3.90
N ILE A 174 -10.81 -15.23 -3.75
CA ILE A 174 -10.71 -13.84 -4.21
C ILE A 174 -11.07 -13.74 -5.69
N PHE A 175 -10.56 -14.64 -6.53
CA PHE A 175 -10.83 -14.60 -7.97
C PHE A 175 -12.22 -15.06 -8.37
N GLU A 176 -12.86 -15.94 -7.60
CA GLU A 176 -14.25 -16.34 -7.81
C GLU A 176 -15.23 -15.21 -7.44
N GLU A 177 -14.92 -14.45 -6.39
CA GLU A 177 -15.73 -13.33 -5.91
C GLU A 177 -15.49 -12.04 -6.71
N SER A 178 -14.38 -11.96 -7.44
CA SER A 178 -14.03 -10.83 -8.27
C SER A 178 -14.78 -10.80 -9.60
N ILE A 179 -15.07 -9.59 -10.11
CA ILE A 179 -15.69 -9.42 -11.43
C ILE A 179 -14.73 -9.92 -12.51
N MET A 180 -15.12 -11.01 -13.20
CA MET A 180 -14.32 -11.63 -14.25
C MET A 180 -13.92 -10.63 -15.34
N GLY A 181 -12.62 -10.46 -15.56
CA GLY A 181 -12.06 -9.77 -16.73
C GLY A 181 -11.05 -8.65 -16.46
N ILE A 182 -10.88 -8.21 -15.21
CA ILE A 182 -10.01 -7.06 -14.86
C ILE A 182 -8.73 -7.48 -14.13
N ILE A 183 -8.64 -8.73 -13.67
CA ILE A 183 -7.53 -9.19 -12.83
C ILE A 183 -6.44 -9.87 -13.63
N THR A 184 -5.21 -9.39 -13.50
CA THR A 184 -3.99 -10.10 -13.91
C THR A 184 -3.51 -10.97 -12.76
N LYS A 185 -3.52 -12.29 -12.94
CA LYS A 185 -3.07 -13.23 -11.91
C LYS A 185 -1.54 -13.34 -11.90
N TYR A 186 -0.95 -13.42 -10.71
CA TYR A 186 0.45 -13.78 -10.55
C TYR A 186 0.60 -15.29 -10.41
N GLU A 187 1.69 -15.83 -10.98
CA GLU A 187 2.09 -17.21 -10.75
C GLU A 187 2.73 -17.33 -9.36
N THR A 188 2.44 -18.43 -8.69
CA THR A 188 2.95 -18.70 -7.35
C THR A 188 4.45 -18.93 -7.38
N SER A 189 5.18 -18.15 -6.59
CA SER A 189 6.63 -18.26 -6.49
C SER A 189 7.14 -17.85 -5.10
N PRO A 190 8.34 -18.31 -4.69
CA PRO A 190 8.99 -17.89 -3.45
C PRO A 190 9.27 -16.39 -3.34
N ASP A 191 9.23 -15.66 -4.45
CA ASP A 191 9.59 -14.25 -4.56
C ASP A 191 8.37 -13.33 -4.73
N LEU A 192 7.17 -13.84 -4.49
CA LEU A 192 5.97 -13.02 -4.46
C LEU A 192 6.10 -11.88 -3.44
N VAL A 193 5.48 -10.74 -3.76
CA VAL A 193 5.41 -9.58 -2.87
C VAL A 193 4.54 -9.96 -1.68
N TYR A 194 4.98 -9.63 -0.47
CA TYR A 194 4.25 -9.97 0.74
C TYR A 194 4.55 -9.01 1.87
N TYR A 195 3.65 -8.96 2.86
CA TYR A 195 3.92 -8.37 4.17
C TYR A 195 3.19 -9.13 5.26
N ALA A 196 3.65 -9.00 6.50
CA ALA A 196 3.00 -9.61 7.65
C ALA A 196 2.49 -8.54 8.62
N LYS A 197 1.27 -8.71 9.11
CA LYS A 197 0.59 -7.79 10.04
C LYS A 197 -0.39 -8.60 10.89
N ASP A 198 -0.45 -8.34 12.20
CA ASP A 198 -1.48 -8.90 13.10
C ASP A 198 -1.69 -10.42 12.97
N ASN A 199 -0.60 -11.21 13.01
CA ASN A 199 -0.61 -12.69 12.83
C ASN A 199 -1.20 -13.16 11.50
N LYS A 200 -1.18 -12.30 10.49
CA LYS A 200 -1.56 -12.61 9.12
C LYS A 200 -0.41 -12.31 8.18
N LEU A 201 -0.32 -13.12 7.14
CA LEU A 201 0.58 -12.97 6.01
C LEU A 201 -0.26 -12.59 4.79
N TYR A 202 0.04 -11.45 4.19
CA TYR A 202 -0.61 -10.92 3.01
C TYR A 202 0.30 -11.18 1.82
N ILE A 203 -0.09 -12.08 0.92
CA ILE A 203 0.72 -12.53 -0.21
C ILE A 203 0.08 -12.05 -1.51
N SER A 204 0.84 -11.36 -2.36
CA SER A 204 0.33 -10.83 -3.63
C SER A 204 -0.16 -11.96 -4.53
N CYS A 205 -1.40 -11.90 -4.97
CA CYS A 205 -2.00 -12.92 -5.82
C CYS A 205 -2.29 -12.43 -7.26
N GLY A 206 -2.35 -11.12 -7.47
CA GLY A 206 -2.57 -10.51 -8.78
C GLY A 206 -2.68 -8.99 -8.69
N THR A 207 -3.15 -8.38 -9.77
CA THR A 207 -3.41 -6.93 -9.84
C THR A 207 -4.74 -6.64 -10.53
N ASP A 208 -5.36 -5.53 -10.14
CA ASP A 208 -6.50 -4.91 -10.81
C ASP A 208 -6.20 -3.42 -11.10
N SER A 209 -7.23 -2.63 -11.43
CA SER A 209 -7.14 -1.18 -11.64
C SER A 209 -6.71 -0.40 -10.39
N TYR A 210 -6.88 -0.97 -9.20
CA TYR A 210 -6.65 -0.34 -7.90
C TYR A 210 -5.33 -0.76 -7.24
N GLY A 211 -4.63 -1.76 -7.78
CA GLY A 211 -3.25 -2.09 -7.40
C GLY A 211 -3.01 -3.59 -7.27
N ILE A 212 -2.19 -3.96 -6.28
CA ILE A 212 -1.88 -5.36 -5.99
C ILE A 212 -2.97 -5.92 -5.07
N LEU A 213 -3.53 -7.07 -5.46
CA LEU A 213 -4.41 -7.88 -4.63
C LEU A 213 -3.58 -8.79 -3.74
N PHE A 214 -3.94 -8.88 -2.47
CA PHE A 214 -3.29 -9.75 -1.49
C PHE A 214 -4.26 -10.81 -0.98
N ALA A 215 -3.83 -12.07 -1.01
CA ALA A 215 -4.50 -13.14 -0.29
C ALA A 215 -3.98 -13.17 1.15
N GLU A 216 -4.91 -13.18 2.10
CA GLU A 216 -4.62 -13.25 3.53
C GLU A 216 -4.41 -14.72 3.96
N VAL A 217 -3.38 -14.99 4.75
CA VAL A 217 -3.11 -16.30 5.36
C VAL A 217 -2.80 -16.11 6.84
N ASN A 218 -3.53 -16.79 7.73
CA ASN A 218 -3.22 -16.77 9.16
C ASN A 218 -1.91 -17.52 9.44
N ILE A 219 -1.04 -16.92 10.24
CA ILE A 219 0.26 -17.46 10.69
C ILE A 219 0.26 -17.62 12.22
N GLY A 220 0.84 -18.69 12.73
CA GLY A 220 0.75 -19.08 14.14
C GLY A 220 -0.58 -19.77 14.47
N GLY A 221 -0.51 -21.02 14.93
CA GLY A 221 -1.69 -21.81 15.29
C GLY A 221 -2.29 -21.41 16.64
N GLU A 222 -3.47 -20.78 16.60
CA GLU A 222 -4.76 -21.22 17.19
C GLU A 222 -5.90 -20.28 16.76
#